data_AF-A0A1G3YZR8-F1
#
_entry.id   AF-A0A1G3YZR8-F1
#
_cell.length_a   1.000
_cell.length_b   1.000
_cell.length_c   1.000
_cell.angle_alpha   90.00
_cell.angle_beta   90.00
_cell.angle_gamma   90.00
#
_symmetry.space_group_name_H-M   'P 1'
#
loop_
_entity.id
_entity.type
_entity.pdbx_description
1 polymer ?
#
loop_
_entity_poly.entity_id
_entity_poly.type
_entity_poly.pdbx_seq_one_letter_code
_entity_poly.pdbx_strand_id
1 'polypeptide(L)'
;MRNTTAAFAALSLLATVSVFAQERPTLAVLELRVKDVDRESMLQFVDSLSGALFRTGRADVVDRSRRDAALEEIEFSASTAADAAAQIEVGRQLAATHIVSGSLGRYDEDYVCSLKLVETATAKVVGSVEEVYSDFEDLISSTGDLAAALVRSSAFARRADRASADRASAERASADRAAAENDPVDSLLAGTVAPSWTFFQFSIWPSVQLFPASAAVLGLRIGLPYSGNAALAGIDVGIVNTVSGRMSGVQLGVFSDCGSVRGIQTGVVGFADRAEILQANAAYNSADVLLGVQVGVVNMGGKCVGAQIGIVNVAGLLKGFQLGLVNIVRYGDGAGFMPFLNFRF
;
A
#
# COMPACT_ATOMS: atom_id res chain seq x y z
N MET A 1 -40.93 15.53 21.13
CA MET A 1 -40.20 15.64 22.42
C MET A 1 -38.81 15.04 22.24
N ARG A 2 -37.76 15.86 22.39
CA ARG A 2 -36.39 15.57 22.89
C ARG A 2 -35.74 14.24 22.44
N ASN A 3 -34.86 14.23 21.43
CA ASN A 3 -33.41 14.49 21.56
C ASN A 3 -32.84 14.12 22.94
N THR A 4 -32.28 12.91 23.12
CA THR A 4 -31.27 12.63 24.18
C THR A 4 -30.40 11.36 24.00
N THR A 5 -30.57 10.51 22.97
CA THR A 5 -29.73 9.30 22.81
C THR A 5 -28.53 9.43 21.86
N ALA A 6 -28.46 10.49 21.06
CA ALA A 6 -27.34 10.70 20.11
C ALA A 6 -26.05 11.27 20.76
N ALA A 7 -26.11 11.73 22.01
CA ALA A 7 -24.99 12.40 22.67
C ALA A 7 -24.02 11.45 23.40
N PHE A 8 -24.42 10.20 23.69
CA PHE A 8 -23.55 9.23 24.38
C PHE A 8 -22.80 8.28 23.44
N ALA A 9 -23.31 8.05 22.22
CA ALA A 9 -22.61 7.24 21.21
C ALA A 9 -21.50 8.02 20.47
N ALA A 10 -21.58 9.36 20.46
CA ALA A 10 -20.55 10.22 19.85
C ALA A 10 -19.31 10.40 20.75
N LEU A 11 -19.40 10.10 22.05
CA LEU A 11 -18.29 10.24 23.01
C LEU A 11 -17.54 8.92 23.25
N SER A 12 -18.12 7.77 22.91
CA SER A 12 -17.43 6.47 22.91
C SER A 12 -16.81 6.10 21.56
N LEU A 13 -17.10 6.86 20.49
CA LEU A 13 -16.50 6.70 19.16
C LEU A 13 -15.28 7.61 18.93
N LEU A 14 -14.75 8.22 20.00
CA LEU A 14 -13.61 9.14 19.97
C LEU A 14 -12.35 8.57 20.63
N ALA A 15 -12.28 7.24 20.82
CA ALA A 15 -11.20 6.57 21.56
C ALA A 15 -10.32 5.60 20.74
N THR A 16 -10.49 5.46 19.42
CA THR A 16 -9.59 4.62 18.59
C THR A 16 -9.34 5.18 17.19
N VAL A 17 -9.19 6.50 17.05
CA VAL A 17 -8.32 7.02 15.99
C VAL A 17 -6.93 7.02 16.60
N SER A 18 -6.22 5.90 16.46
CA SER A 18 -4.77 5.91 16.61
C SER A 18 -4.24 6.84 15.52
N VAL A 19 -4.07 8.10 15.89
CA VAL A 19 -3.22 9.05 15.17
C VAL A 19 -1.82 8.48 15.26
N PHE A 20 -1.47 7.59 14.33
CA PHE A 20 -0.07 7.36 14.02
C PHE A 20 0.41 8.61 13.29
N ALA A 21 0.89 9.56 14.09
CA ALA A 21 1.73 10.65 13.59
C ALA A 21 2.89 10.00 12.82
N GLN A 22 2.96 10.33 11.54
CA GLN A 22 3.96 9.84 10.61
C GLN A 22 5.30 10.47 10.99
N GLU A 23 6.06 9.82 11.88
CA GLU A 23 7.38 10.30 12.29
C GLU A 23 8.31 10.32 11.07
N ARG A 24 8.85 11.51 10.77
CA ARG A 24 9.89 11.65 9.75
C ARG A 24 11.14 10.95 10.27
N PRO A 25 11.94 10.31 9.41
CA PRO A 25 13.13 9.62 9.87
C PRO A 25 14.05 10.61 10.59
N THR A 26 14.38 10.31 11.84
CA THR A 26 15.35 11.09 12.61
C THR A 26 16.75 10.80 12.07
N LEU A 27 17.49 11.84 11.70
CA LEU A 27 18.79 11.78 11.04
C LEU A 27 19.84 12.51 11.88
N ALA A 28 20.94 11.86 12.24
CA ALA A 28 22.06 12.50 12.92
C ALA A 28 23.30 12.56 12.01
N VAL A 29 23.94 13.71 11.93
CA VAL A 29 25.25 13.87 11.26
C VAL A 29 26.33 13.76 12.33
N LEU A 30 27.11 12.69 12.26
CA LEU A 30 28.18 12.40 13.21
C LEU A 30 29.50 13.03 12.77
N GLU A 31 30.44 13.15 13.71
CA GLU A 31 31.79 13.63 13.40
C GLU A 31 32.45 12.72 12.33
N LEU A 32 33.03 13.37 11.33
CA LEU A 32 33.72 12.70 10.24
C LEU A 32 35.14 12.34 10.66
N ARG A 33 35.67 11.24 10.13
CA ARG A 33 37.08 10.91 10.31
C ARG A 33 37.93 11.91 9.55
N VAL A 34 38.84 12.56 10.25
CA VAL A 34 39.67 13.62 9.67
C VAL A 34 41.07 13.11 9.33
N LYS A 35 41.58 13.51 8.16
CA LYS A 35 42.99 13.35 7.79
C LYS A 35 43.54 14.65 7.22
N ASP A 36 44.52 15.26 7.88
CA ASP A 36 45.18 16.49 7.42
C ASP A 36 44.23 17.70 7.21
N VAL A 37 43.15 17.77 8.00
CA VAL A 37 42.23 18.92 8.11
C VAL A 37 42.10 19.29 9.59
N ASP A 38 41.94 20.57 9.92
CA ASP A 38 41.77 21.01 11.30
C ASP A 38 40.33 20.73 11.81
N ARG A 39 40.19 20.66 13.14
CA ARG A 39 38.91 20.33 13.79
C ARG A 39 37.84 21.41 13.55
N GLU A 40 38.22 22.68 13.44
CA GLU A 40 37.28 23.79 13.27
C GLU A 40 36.63 23.74 11.87
N SER A 41 37.43 23.50 10.83
CA SER A 41 36.99 23.29 9.46
C SER A 41 36.06 22.07 9.34
N MET A 42 36.36 20.97 10.02
CA MET A 42 35.47 19.80 10.06
C MET A 42 34.11 20.15 10.68
N LEU A 43 34.10 20.86 11.82
CA LEU A 43 32.87 21.27 12.48
C LEU A 43 32.03 22.20 11.60
N GLN A 44 32.68 23.16 10.92
CA GLN A 44 32.02 24.04 9.97
C GLN A 44 31.36 23.27 8.81
N PHE A 45 32.04 22.24 8.28
CA PHE A 45 31.48 21.39 7.24
C PHE A 45 30.27 20.58 7.75
N VAL A 46 30.38 19.97 8.92
CA VAL A 46 29.30 19.19 9.53
C VAL A 46 28.07 20.06 9.82
N ASP A 47 28.26 21.28 10.31
CA ASP A 47 27.16 22.22 10.57
C ASP A 47 26.47 22.65 9.25
N SER A 48 27.27 22.95 8.21
CA SER A 48 26.75 23.30 6.89
C SER A 48 25.95 22.14 6.27
N LEU A 49 26.47 20.91 6.34
CA LEU A 49 25.81 19.69 5.86
C LEU A 49 24.52 19.40 6.64
N SER A 50 24.53 19.57 7.97
CA SER A 50 23.34 19.39 8.82
C SER A 50 22.24 20.39 8.45
N GLY A 51 22.61 21.65 8.23
CA GLY A 51 21.71 22.69 7.74
C GLY A 51 21.16 22.39 6.35
N ALA A 52 22.00 21.88 5.44
CA ALA A 52 21.58 21.47 4.11
C ALA A 52 20.58 20.30 4.14
N LEU A 53 20.84 19.27 4.95
CA LEU A 53 19.95 18.14 5.17
C LEU A 53 18.60 18.58 5.76
N PHE A 54 18.62 19.49 6.74
CA PHE A 54 17.39 20.04 7.34
C PHE A 54 16.54 20.79 6.29
N ARG A 55 17.18 21.61 5.45
CA ARG A 55 16.49 22.34 4.35
C ARG A 55 15.83 21.43 3.33
N THR A 56 16.28 20.18 3.18
CA THR A 56 15.60 19.22 2.26
C THR A 56 14.17 18.87 2.70
N GLY A 57 13.83 19.08 3.98
CA GLY A 57 12.50 18.82 4.54
C GLY A 57 12.08 17.34 4.58
N ARG A 58 13.01 16.42 4.29
CA ARG A 58 12.73 14.98 4.20
C ARG A 58 12.99 14.23 5.50
N ALA A 59 13.88 14.72 6.37
CA ALA A 59 14.25 14.09 7.64
C ALA A 59 14.17 15.08 8.81
N ASP A 60 13.95 14.57 10.02
CA ASP A 60 14.10 15.36 11.26
C ASP A 60 15.57 15.29 11.68
N VAL A 61 16.33 16.35 11.43
CA VAL A 61 17.76 16.39 11.72
C VAL A 61 17.98 16.68 13.20
N VAL A 62 18.80 15.85 13.86
CA VAL A 62 19.13 16.00 15.27
C VAL A 62 19.95 17.27 15.49
N ASP A 63 19.55 18.05 16.49
CA ASP A 63 20.22 19.29 16.87
C ASP A 63 21.65 19.04 17.38
N ARG A 64 22.56 19.98 17.08
CA ARG A 64 23.96 19.97 17.50
C ARG A 64 24.13 19.74 19.00
N SER A 65 23.36 20.45 19.82
CA SER A 65 23.46 20.36 21.29
C SER A 65 23.20 18.95 21.83
N ARG A 66 22.27 18.21 21.21
CA ARG A 66 21.94 16.83 21.61
C ARG A 66 23.03 15.85 21.18
N ARG A 67 23.58 16.04 19.98
CA ARG A 67 24.70 15.24 19.48
C ARG A 67 25.93 15.39 20.36
N ASP A 68 26.29 16.63 20.69
CA ASP A 68 27.49 16.93 21.46
C ASP A 68 27.39 16.33 22.88
N ALA A 69 26.21 16.38 23.51
CA ALA A 69 25.96 15.72 24.80
C ALA A 69 26.04 14.18 24.74
N ALA A 70 25.52 13.55 23.68
CA ALA A 70 25.60 12.10 23.51
C ALA A 70 27.05 11.63 23.22
N LEU A 71 27.83 12.45 22.52
CA LEU A 71 29.24 12.17 22.27
C LEU A 71 30.06 12.25 23.57
N GLU A 72 29.85 13.26 24.42
CA GLU A 72 30.52 13.39 25.72
C GLU A 72 30.22 12.20 26.66
N GLU A 73 28.99 11.68 26.66
CA GLU A 73 28.59 10.54 27.50
C GLU A 73 29.27 9.21 27.06
N ILE A 74 29.48 9.03 25.76
CA ILE A 74 30.12 7.83 25.18
C ILE A 74 31.66 7.92 25.23
N GLU A 75 32.26 9.09 25.00
CA GLU A 75 33.72 9.31 25.12
C GLU A 75 34.23 8.99 26.53
N PHE A 76 33.41 9.25 27.56
CA PHE A 76 33.74 8.92 28.94
C PHE A 76 33.74 7.40 29.23
N SER A 77 32.97 6.62 28.46
CA SER A 77 32.79 5.17 28.65
C SER A 77 33.67 4.31 27.74
N ALA A 78 34.16 4.85 26.61
CA ALA A 78 34.88 4.09 25.59
C ALA A 78 36.19 4.78 25.19
N SER A 79 37.26 4.59 25.97
CA SER A 79 38.60 5.15 25.69
C SER A 79 39.31 4.55 24.45
N THR A 80 38.62 3.82 23.56
CA THR A 80 39.24 3.03 22.48
C THR A 80 38.35 2.74 21.26
N ALA A 81 37.32 3.54 20.95
CA ALA A 81 36.37 3.18 19.89
C ALA A 81 36.27 4.19 18.73
N ALA A 82 37.26 4.19 17.83
CA ALA A 82 37.18 4.82 16.51
C ALA A 82 36.54 3.88 15.47
N ASP A 83 35.56 3.06 15.85
CA ASP A 83 34.93 2.05 14.99
C ASP A 83 33.49 2.43 14.63
N ALA A 84 33.06 2.06 13.42
CA ALA A 84 31.71 2.30 12.91
C ALA A 84 30.60 1.81 13.87
N ALA A 85 30.91 0.84 14.75
CA ALA A 85 30.02 0.37 15.81
C ALA A 85 29.74 1.44 16.89
N ALA A 86 30.74 2.24 17.28
CA ALA A 86 30.55 3.34 18.23
C ALA A 86 29.64 4.43 17.65
N GLN A 87 29.82 4.74 16.37
CA GLN A 87 28.99 5.71 15.65
C GLN A 87 27.52 5.25 15.55
N ILE A 88 27.26 3.95 15.38
CA ILE A 88 25.90 3.39 15.42
C ILE A 88 25.28 3.52 16.81
N GLU A 89 26.05 3.31 17.87
CA GLU A 89 25.56 3.43 19.25
C GLU A 89 25.23 4.89 19.61
N VAL A 90 26.07 5.84 19.19
CA VAL A 90 25.75 7.28 19.30
C VAL A 90 24.45 7.60 18.55
N GLY A 91 24.28 7.07 17.32
CA GLY A 91 23.05 7.21 16.57
C GLY A 91 21.82 6.68 17.32
N ARG A 92 21.96 5.54 18.00
CA ARG A 92 20.88 4.92 18.79
C ARG A 92 20.52 5.75 20.03
N GLN A 93 21.51 6.31 20.74
CA GLN A 93 21.27 7.22 21.87
C GLN A 93 20.54 8.50 21.43
N LEU A 94 20.84 8.98 20.23
CA LEU A 94 20.18 10.14 19.64
C LEU A 94 18.78 9.84 19.07
N ALA A 95 18.28 8.61 19.25
CA ALA A 95 17.08 8.09 18.61
C ALA A 95 17.09 8.29 17.08
N ALA A 96 18.28 8.37 16.48
CA ALA A 96 18.44 8.54 15.05
C ALA A 96 18.19 7.21 14.36
N THR A 97 17.23 7.19 13.45
CA THR A 97 16.96 6.03 12.58
C THR A 97 18.06 5.84 11.53
N HIS A 98 18.71 6.94 11.17
CA HIS A 98 19.81 6.99 10.21
C HIS A 98 20.91 7.91 10.71
N ILE A 99 22.16 7.55 10.41
CA ILE A 99 23.32 8.39 10.67
C ILE A 99 24.05 8.70 9.37
N VAL A 100 24.57 9.92 9.26
CA VAL A 100 25.57 10.27 8.25
C VAL A 100 26.94 10.18 8.92
N SER A 101 27.80 9.35 8.36
CA SER A 101 29.18 9.13 8.80
C SER A 101 30.10 9.16 7.58
N GLY A 102 31.40 9.39 7.77
CA GLY A 102 32.28 9.54 6.64
C GLY A 102 33.70 9.93 7.00
N SER A 103 34.47 10.32 5.99
CA SER A 103 35.80 10.86 6.13
C SER A 103 35.96 12.13 5.32
N LEU A 104 36.63 13.11 5.91
CA LEU A 104 37.08 14.32 5.24
C LEU A 104 38.60 14.37 5.35
N GLY A 105 39.28 14.35 4.21
CA GLY A 105 40.74 14.36 4.18
C GLY A 105 41.28 15.36 3.18
N ARG A 106 42.47 15.88 3.44
CA ARG A 106 43.25 16.62 2.44
C ARG A 106 44.31 15.71 1.82
N TYR A 107 44.40 15.73 0.50
CA TYR A 107 45.42 15.02 -0.26
C TYR A 107 46.07 16.01 -1.22
N ASP A 108 47.33 16.38 -0.94
CA ASP A 108 48.04 17.43 -1.66
C ASP A 108 47.31 18.80 -1.56
N GLU A 109 46.76 19.30 -2.66
CA GLU A 109 45.95 20.53 -2.70
C GLU A 109 44.43 20.26 -2.60
N ASP A 110 43.99 19.03 -2.84
CA ASP A 110 42.56 18.69 -2.94
C ASP A 110 41.98 18.15 -1.61
N TYR A 111 40.70 18.39 -1.40
CA TYR A 111 39.88 17.82 -0.34
C TYR A 111 39.06 16.65 -0.86
N VAL A 112 39.18 15.49 -0.22
CA VAL A 112 38.39 14.29 -0.50
C VAL A 112 37.35 14.11 0.59
N CYS A 113 36.08 14.14 0.21
CA CYS A 113 34.95 13.96 1.11
C CYS A 113 34.19 12.68 0.74
N SER A 114 34.14 11.73 1.68
CA SER A 114 33.36 10.50 1.54
C SER A 114 32.30 10.47 2.63
N LEU A 115 31.03 10.44 2.25
CA LEU A 115 29.88 10.40 3.13
C LEU A 115 29.08 9.13 2.90
N LYS A 116 28.60 8.55 3.99
CA LYS A 116 27.81 7.31 4.03
C LYS A 116 26.59 7.53 4.91
N LEU A 117 25.43 7.20 4.37
CA LEU A 117 24.18 7.09 5.10
C LEU A 117 24.03 5.65 5.59
N VAL A 118 23.89 5.48 6.90
CA VAL A 118 23.81 4.16 7.55
C VAL A 118 22.53 4.06 8.36
N GLU A 119 21.79 2.96 8.21
CA GLU A 119 20.62 2.66 9.04
C GLU A 119 21.09 2.11 10.40
N THR A 120 20.70 2.75 11.50
CA THR A 120 21.19 2.39 12.84
C THR A 120 20.70 1.03 13.32
N ALA A 121 19.50 0.62 12.90
CA ALA A 121 18.92 -0.67 13.27
C ALA A 121 19.63 -1.87 12.63
N THR A 122 20.13 -1.72 11.41
CA THR A 122 20.71 -2.84 10.62
C THR A 122 22.22 -2.69 10.37
N ALA A 123 22.80 -1.55 10.75
CA ALA A 123 24.18 -1.16 10.42
C ALA A 123 24.48 -1.16 8.91
N LYS A 124 23.45 -1.14 8.05
CA LYS A 124 23.63 -1.23 6.61
C LYS A 124 23.88 0.16 6.01
N VAL A 125 24.92 0.27 5.18
CA VAL A 125 25.12 1.45 4.34
C VAL A 125 24.01 1.49 3.30
N VAL A 126 23.14 2.47 3.42
CA VAL A 126 21.98 2.67 2.56
C VAL A 126 22.23 3.72 1.49
N GLY A 127 23.32 4.47 1.54
CA GLY A 127 23.72 5.41 0.50
C GLY A 127 25.15 5.89 0.75
N SER A 128 25.86 6.26 -0.31
CA SER A 128 27.20 6.83 -0.19
C SER A 128 27.45 7.84 -1.31
N VAL A 129 28.25 8.86 -1.00
CA VAL A 129 28.72 9.86 -1.95
C VAL A 129 30.20 10.08 -1.66
N GLU A 130 31.02 10.16 -2.70
CA GLU A 130 32.45 10.43 -2.60
C GLU A 130 32.83 11.41 -3.70
N GLU A 131 33.36 12.57 -3.30
CA GLU A 131 33.65 13.70 -4.19
C GLU A 131 34.98 14.35 -3.79
N VAL A 132 35.63 14.98 -4.78
CA VAL A 132 36.92 15.66 -4.64
C VAL A 132 36.74 17.15 -4.95
N TYR A 133 37.33 18.01 -4.13
CA TYR A 133 37.18 19.46 -4.20
C TYR A 133 38.54 20.14 -4.19
N SER A 134 38.73 21.15 -5.03
CA SER A 134 40.00 21.87 -5.16
C SER A 134 40.30 22.75 -3.94
N ASP A 135 39.27 23.25 -3.26
CA ASP A 135 39.41 24.03 -2.04
C ASP A 135 38.26 23.79 -1.05
N PHE A 136 38.41 24.37 0.15
CA PHE A 136 37.44 24.21 1.23
C PHE A 136 36.15 25.01 0.99
N GLU A 137 36.19 26.10 0.22
CA GLU A 137 35.01 26.92 -0.09
C GLU A 137 34.08 26.20 -1.08
N ASP A 138 34.66 25.53 -2.08
CA ASP A 138 34.00 24.62 -3.02
C ASP A 138 33.34 23.43 -2.29
N LEU A 139 34.04 22.86 -1.30
CA LEU A 139 33.49 21.80 -0.45
C LEU A 139 32.26 22.28 0.35
N ILE A 140 32.33 23.46 0.95
CA ILE A 140 31.24 24.02 1.77
C ILE A 140 30.03 24.39 0.90
N SER A 141 30.25 25.01 -0.26
CA SER A 141 29.18 25.40 -1.17
C SER A 141 28.45 24.18 -1.76
N SER A 142 29.15 23.05 -1.92
CA SER A 142 28.61 21.79 -2.44
C SER A 142 27.83 20.95 -1.44
N THR A 143 27.77 21.35 -0.16
CA THR A 143 27.02 20.64 0.90
C THR A 143 25.53 20.44 0.58
N GLY A 144 24.92 21.37 -0.16
CA GLY A 144 23.55 21.26 -0.65
C GLY A 144 23.35 20.07 -1.60
N ASP A 145 24.27 19.93 -2.56
CA ASP A 145 24.23 18.86 -3.54
C ASP A 145 24.59 17.51 -2.92
N LEU A 146 25.56 17.47 -2.01
CA LEU A 146 25.90 16.30 -1.20
C LEU A 146 24.69 15.83 -0.37
N ALA A 147 24.01 16.74 0.33
CA ALA A 147 22.81 16.42 1.11
C ALA A 147 21.69 15.88 0.22
N ALA A 148 21.44 16.52 -0.91
CA ALA A 148 20.43 16.08 -1.85
C ALA A 148 20.80 14.73 -2.49
N ALA A 149 22.07 14.49 -2.82
CA ALA A 149 22.57 13.22 -3.34
C ALA A 149 22.44 12.09 -2.31
N LEU A 150 22.82 12.32 -1.04
CA LEU A 150 22.68 11.33 0.03
C LEU A 150 21.22 10.93 0.31
N VAL A 151 20.30 11.89 0.24
CA VAL A 151 18.86 11.63 0.44
C VAL A 151 18.22 10.99 -0.81
N ARG A 152 18.76 11.25 -2.02
CA ARG A 152 18.27 10.67 -3.28
C ARG A 152 18.82 9.27 -3.57
N SER A 153 20.07 8.97 -3.19
CA SER A 153 20.81 7.84 -3.76
C SER A 153 20.30 6.46 -3.35
N SER A 154 19.80 6.25 -2.12
CA SER A 154 19.07 5.01 -1.81
C SER A 154 18.38 5.00 -0.44
N ALA A 155 17.30 4.21 -0.36
CA ALA A 155 16.49 3.82 0.81
C ALA A 155 15.55 4.86 1.48
N PHE A 156 15.76 6.17 1.35
CA PHE A 156 14.84 7.15 1.98
C PHE A 156 13.47 7.26 1.29
N ALA A 157 13.42 7.19 -0.04
CA ALA A 157 12.19 7.31 -0.83
C ALA A 157 11.29 6.07 -0.77
N ARG A 158 11.86 4.85 -0.71
CA ARG A 158 11.08 3.61 -0.78
C ARG A 158 10.21 3.36 0.44
N ARG A 159 10.55 3.90 1.63
CA ARG A 159 9.73 3.73 2.84
C ARG A 159 8.61 4.76 2.92
N ALA A 160 8.83 5.99 2.43
CA ALA A 160 7.78 7.00 2.32
C ALA A 160 6.74 6.65 1.23
N ASP A 161 7.19 6.14 0.07
CA ASP A 161 6.29 5.72 -1.02
C ASP A 161 5.59 4.38 -0.73
N ARG A 162 6.26 3.44 -0.05
CA ARG A 162 5.61 2.20 0.36
C ARG A 162 4.64 2.43 1.51
N ALA A 163 4.94 3.33 2.46
CA ALA A 163 4.00 3.71 3.50
C ALA A 163 2.78 4.48 2.96
N SER A 164 2.94 5.32 1.93
CA SER A 164 1.81 5.99 1.29
C SER A 164 0.97 5.02 0.43
N ALA A 165 1.59 4.07 -0.26
CA ALA A 165 0.91 3.01 -1.00
C ALA A 165 0.22 1.99 -0.08
N ASP A 166 0.86 1.62 1.02
CA ASP A 166 0.31 0.74 2.06
C ASP A 166 -0.82 1.44 2.80
N ARG A 167 -0.71 2.75 3.07
CA ARG A 167 -1.79 3.58 3.64
C ARG A 167 -2.97 3.72 2.69
N ALA A 168 -2.74 3.99 1.40
CA ALA A 168 -3.81 4.02 0.41
C ALA A 168 -4.47 2.63 0.24
N SER A 169 -3.70 1.56 0.36
CA SER A 169 -4.22 0.18 0.32
C SER A 169 -4.98 -0.19 1.59
N ALA A 170 -4.51 0.24 2.77
CA ALA A 170 -5.15 0.01 4.05
C ALA A 170 -6.41 0.86 4.23
N GLU A 171 -6.40 2.11 3.75
CA GLU A 171 -7.55 3.00 3.73
C GLU A 171 -8.63 2.47 2.77
N ARG A 172 -8.24 2.03 1.56
CA ARG A 172 -9.15 1.29 0.65
C ARG A 172 -9.65 -0.02 1.27
N ALA A 173 -8.80 -0.81 1.90
CA ALA A 173 -9.22 -2.04 2.58
C ALA A 173 -10.14 -1.77 3.78
N SER A 174 -9.96 -0.65 4.48
CA SER A 174 -10.85 -0.20 5.56
C SER A 174 -12.18 0.32 5.03
N ALA A 175 -12.19 1.04 3.90
CA ALA A 175 -13.40 1.48 3.22
C ALA A 175 -14.18 0.29 2.65
N ASP A 176 -13.48 -0.68 2.04
CA ASP A 176 -14.05 -1.95 1.60
C ASP A 176 -14.65 -2.74 2.77
N ARG A 177 -13.98 -2.77 3.93
CA ARG A 177 -14.50 -3.40 5.16
C ARG A 177 -15.71 -2.66 5.72
N ALA A 178 -15.69 -1.32 5.76
CA ALA A 178 -16.81 -0.50 6.24
C ALA A 178 -18.02 -0.59 5.30
N ALA A 179 -17.79 -0.77 3.99
CA ALA A 179 -18.84 -1.07 3.01
C ALA A 179 -19.40 -2.50 3.19
N ALA A 180 -18.54 -3.48 3.49
CA ALA A 180 -18.98 -4.84 3.83
C ALA A 180 -19.75 -4.91 5.16
N GLU A 181 -19.45 -4.03 6.12
CA GLU A 181 -20.12 -3.97 7.43
C GLU A 181 -21.55 -3.39 7.35
N ASN A 182 -21.87 -2.60 6.31
CA ASN A 182 -23.20 -2.02 6.08
C ASN A 182 -23.96 -2.67 4.90
N ASP A 183 -23.64 -3.92 4.59
CA ASP A 183 -24.23 -4.62 3.46
C ASP A 183 -25.75 -4.85 3.66
N PRO A 184 -26.61 -4.51 2.69
CA PRO A 184 -28.03 -4.82 2.74
C PRO A 184 -28.33 -6.30 2.98
N VAL A 185 -27.51 -7.23 2.46
CA VAL A 185 -27.67 -8.67 2.69
C VAL A 185 -27.32 -9.04 4.12
N ASP A 186 -26.15 -8.62 4.62
CA ASP A 186 -25.69 -8.98 5.96
C ASP A 186 -26.56 -8.34 7.04
N SER A 187 -27.01 -7.10 6.82
CA SER A 187 -27.99 -6.43 7.69
C SER A 187 -29.36 -7.12 7.66
N LEU A 188 -29.84 -7.61 6.51
CA LEU A 188 -31.08 -8.40 6.44
C LEU A 188 -30.97 -9.76 7.11
N LEU A 189 -29.86 -10.48 6.93
CA LEU A 189 -29.59 -11.72 7.64
C LEU A 189 -29.47 -11.49 9.16
N ALA A 190 -28.95 -10.33 9.55
CA ALA A 190 -28.93 -9.86 10.94
C ALA A 190 -30.26 -9.26 11.42
N GLY A 191 -31.31 -9.23 10.58
CA GLY A 191 -32.65 -8.77 10.93
C GLY A 191 -32.80 -7.25 11.09
N THR A 192 -31.89 -6.45 10.53
CA THR A 192 -31.76 -5.02 10.84
C THR A 192 -32.31 -4.05 9.79
N VAL A 193 -32.08 -4.18 8.47
CA VAL A 193 -32.63 -3.18 7.51
C VAL A 193 -32.73 -3.68 6.06
N ALA A 194 -33.95 -3.88 5.55
CA ALA A 194 -34.29 -3.41 4.20
C ALA A 194 -35.74 -2.92 4.16
N PRO A 195 -36.07 -1.88 3.38
CA PRO A 195 -37.42 -1.34 3.31
C PRO A 195 -38.45 -2.36 2.80
N SER A 196 -38.02 -3.38 2.05
CA SER A 196 -38.78 -4.58 1.70
C SER A 196 -37.84 -5.73 1.33
N TRP A 197 -38.20 -6.96 1.73
CA TRP A 197 -37.49 -8.19 1.39
C TRP A 197 -38.49 -9.24 0.87
N THR A 198 -38.02 -10.21 0.07
CA THR A 198 -38.83 -11.34 -0.38
C THR A 198 -37.99 -12.62 -0.45
N PHE A 199 -38.61 -13.78 -0.25
CA PHE A 199 -37.96 -15.09 -0.47
C PHE A 199 -38.03 -15.56 -1.94
N PHE A 200 -38.97 -15.01 -2.70
CA PHE A 200 -39.20 -15.37 -4.10
C PHE A 200 -39.43 -14.11 -4.93
N GLN A 201 -38.72 -14.02 -6.06
CA GLN A 201 -38.82 -12.91 -7.00
C GLN A 201 -38.97 -13.44 -8.42
N PHE A 202 -39.93 -12.87 -9.14
CA PHE A 202 -40.09 -13.07 -10.58
C PHE A 202 -40.07 -11.72 -11.28
N SER A 203 -39.34 -11.63 -12.39
CA SER A 203 -39.22 -10.42 -13.17
C SER A 203 -39.17 -10.71 -14.67
N ILE A 204 -39.79 -9.84 -15.45
CA ILE A 204 -39.71 -9.82 -16.91
C ILE A 204 -38.86 -8.64 -17.37
N TRP A 205 -39.02 -7.50 -16.69
CA TRP A 205 -38.37 -6.23 -17.00
C TRP A 205 -38.10 -5.46 -15.70
N PRO A 206 -37.18 -4.49 -15.63
CA PRO A 206 -37.01 -3.64 -14.45
C PRO A 206 -38.30 -2.97 -13.96
N SER A 207 -39.22 -2.66 -14.89
CA SER A 207 -40.51 -2.04 -14.59
C SER A 207 -41.62 -3.07 -14.31
N VAL A 208 -41.37 -4.36 -14.58
CA VAL A 208 -42.35 -5.46 -14.49
C VAL A 208 -41.72 -6.57 -13.64
N GLN A 209 -41.76 -6.37 -12.33
CA GLN A 209 -41.23 -7.29 -11.31
C GLN A 209 -42.15 -7.33 -10.07
N LEU A 210 -42.22 -8.49 -9.41
CA LEU A 210 -43.12 -8.71 -8.24
C LEU A 210 -42.80 -7.77 -7.08
N PHE A 211 -41.51 -7.60 -6.79
CA PHE A 211 -41.02 -6.67 -5.78
C PHE A 211 -40.14 -5.61 -6.43
N PRO A 212 -40.14 -4.35 -5.95
CA PRO A 212 -39.32 -3.27 -6.49
C PRO A 212 -37.83 -3.60 -6.57
N ALA A 213 -37.07 -2.93 -7.45
CA ALA A 213 -35.64 -3.18 -7.61
C ALA A 213 -34.83 -2.83 -6.35
N SER A 214 -35.37 -2.02 -5.44
CA SER A 214 -34.79 -1.75 -4.12
C SER A 214 -34.95 -2.90 -3.12
N ALA A 215 -35.84 -3.87 -3.40
CA ALA A 215 -36.07 -5.01 -2.52
C ALA A 215 -34.93 -6.02 -2.63
N ALA A 216 -34.58 -6.61 -1.49
CA ALA A 216 -33.65 -7.71 -1.42
C ALA A 216 -34.36 -9.06 -1.60
N VAL A 217 -33.70 -10.00 -2.25
CA VAL A 217 -34.20 -11.37 -2.45
C VAL A 217 -33.41 -12.35 -1.60
N LEU A 218 -34.06 -13.04 -0.66
CA LEU A 218 -33.48 -14.04 0.24
C LEU A 218 -34.04 -15.43 -0.10
N GLY A 219 -33.62 -15.98 -1.23
CA GLY A 219 -34.13 -17.26 -1.72
C GLY A 219 -33.95 -17.41 -3.22
N LEU A 220 -35.05 -17.44 -3.98
CA LEU A 220 -35.03 -17.71 -5.41
C LEU A 220 -35.44 -16.48 -6.22
N ARG A 221 -34.62 -16.10 -7.20
CA ARG A 221 -34.98 -15.13 -8.24
C ARG A 221 -35.02 -15.79 -9.60
N ILE A 222 -36.10 -15.54 -10.35
CA ILE A 222 -36.27 -15.96 -11.73
C ILE A 222 -36.48 -14.73 -12.62
N GLY A 223 -35.54 -14.48 -13.53
CA GLY A 223 -35.56 -13.36 -14.48
C GLY A 223 -35.74 -13.80 -15.93
N LEU A 224 -36.90 -13.52 -16.53
CA LEU A 224 -37.19 -13.89 -17.91
C LEU A 224 -37.89 -12.74 -18.66
N PRO A 225 -37.18 -11.94 -19.49
CA PRO A 225 -35.74 -12.01 -19.80
C PRO A 225 -34.81 -11.31 -18.79
N TYR A 226 -35.29 -10.29 -18.06
CA TYR A 226 -34.44 -9.43 -17.25
C TYR A 226 -34.80 -9.47 -15.77
N SER A 227 -33.79 -9.42 -14.90
CA SER A 227 -33.95 -9.24 -13.45
C SER A 227 -33.03 -8.16 -12.89
N GLY A 228 -33.56 -7.39 -11.91
CA GLY A 228 -32.86 -6.28 -11.28
C GLY A 228 -33.27 -6.13 -9.81
N ASN A 229 -32.33 -6.32 -8.89
CA ASN A 229 -32.55 -6.13 -7.45
C ASN A 229 -31.30 -5.55 -6.79
N ALA A 230 -31.48 -4.84 -5.66
CA ALA A 230 -30.38 -4.23 -4.91
C ALA A 230 -29.47 -5.29 -4.27
N ALA A 231 -30.04 -6.41 -3.85
CA ALA A 231 -29.35 -7.45 -3.13
C ALA A 231 -30.01 -8.80 -3.37
N LEU A 232 -29.20 -9.86 -3.41
CA LEU A 232 -29.68 -11.23 -3.52
C LEU A 232 -28.84 -12.17 -2.67
N ALA A 233 -29.48 -12.96 -1.82
CA ALA A 233 -28.89 -14.10 -1.13
C ALA A 233 -29.66 -15.38 -1.51
N GLY A 234 -29.05 -16.28 -2.27
CA GLY A 234 -29.66 -17.54 -2.67
C GLY A 234 -29.35 -17.93 -4.12
N ILE A 235 -30.38 -18.32 -4.86
CA ILE A 235 -30.27 -18.80 -6.24
C ILE A 235 -30.87 -17.77 -7.19
N ASP A 236 -30.09 -17.35 -8.17
CA ASP A 236 -30.49 -16.41 -9.20
C ASP A 236 -30.44 -17.08 -10.57
N VAL A 237 -31.58 -17.19 -11.24
CA VAL A 237 -31.70 -17.83 -12.56
C VAL A 237 -32.32 -16.84 -13.54
N GLY A 238 -31.66 -16.58 -14.66
CA GLY A 238 -32.24 -15.72 -15.68
C GLY A 238 -31.41 -15.56 -16.93
N ILE A 239 -31.94 -14.83 -17.91
CA ILE A 239 -31.17 -14.52 -19.13
C ILE A 239 -30.21 -13.36 -18.86
N VAL A 240 -30.74 -12.25 -18.32
CA VAL A 240 -29.97 -11.10 -17.88
C VAL A 240 -30.22 -10.86 -16.40
N ASN A 241 -29.17 -11.02 -15.60
CA ASN A 241 -29.23 -10.91 -14.15
C ASN A 241 -28.41 -9.71 -13.68
N THR A 242 -29.08 -8.72 -13.09
CA THR A 242 -28.43 -7.54 -12.52
C THR A 242 -28.66 -7.48 -11.01
N VAL A 243 -27.57 -7.36 -10.24
CA VAL A 243 -27.61 -7.12 -8.79
C VAL A 243 -26.73 -5.91 -8.47
N SER A 244 -27.33 -4.75 -8.19
CA SER A 244 -26.57 -3.51 -8.06
C SER A 244 -25.69 -3.44 -6.80
N GLY A 245 -26.08 -4.16 -5.75
CA GLY A 245 -25.29 -4.32 -4.53
C GLY A 245 -24.57 -5.67 -4.51
N ARG A 246 -24.89 -6.50 -3.51
CA ARG A 246 -24.26 -7.81 -3.34
C ARG A 246 -25.17 -8.96 -3.71
N MET A 247 -24.57 -9.92 -4.40
CA MET A 247 -25.09 -11.26 -4.62
C MET A 247 -24.30 -12.25 -3.76
N SER A 248 -25.01 -13.06 -2.97
CA SER A 248 -24.43 -14.20 -2.24
C SER A 248 -25.15 -15.49 -2.61
N GLY A 249 -24.43 -16.46 -3.16
CA GLY A 249 -25.01 -17.76 -3.52
C GLY A 249 -24.67 -18.20 -4.94
N VAL A 250 -25.65 -18.70 -5.70
CA VAL A 250 -25.43 -19.27 -7.04
C VAL A 250 -26.20 -18.49 -8.10
N GLN A 251 -25.48 -18.00 -9.11
CA GLN A 251 -26.05 -17.25 -10.23
C GLN A 251 -25.88 -18.06 -11.51
N LEU A 252 -27.01 -18.38 -12.15
CA LEU A 252 -27.07 -18.95 -13.49
C LEU A 252 -27.67 -17.91 -14.44
N GLY A 253 -26.89 -17.46 -15.43
CA GLY A 253 -27.49 -16.67 -16.51
C GLY A 253 -26.61 -16.47 -17.73
N VAL A 254 -27.22 -16.01 -18.82
CA VAL A 254 -26.46 -15.74 -20.06
C VAL A 254 -25.57 -14.52 -19.84
N PHE A 255 -26.14 -13.44 -19.31
CA PHE A 255 -25.45 -12.21 -18.92
C PHE A 255 -25.68 -11.95 -17.44
N SER A 256 -24.60 -11.66 -16.72
CA SER A 256 -24.64 -11.38 -15.29
C SER A 256 -23.80 -10.15 -14.98
N ASP A 257 -24.38 -9.19 -14.28
CA ASP A 257 -23.73 -7.93 -13.88
C ASP A 257 -24.02 -7.67 -12.39
N CYS A 258 -22.97 -7.55 -11.58
CA CYS A 258 -23.09 -7.47 -10.13
C CYS A 258 -22.07 -6.49 -9.54
N GLY A 259 -22.46 -5.73 -8.52
CA GLY A 259 -21.46 -4.94 -7.77
C GLY A 259 -20.47 -5.86 -7.05
N SER A 260 -20.98 -6.67 -6.12
CA SER A 260 -20.18 -7.64 -5.37
C SER A 260 -20.80 -9.04 -5.44
N VAL A 261 -19.99 -10.07 -5.64
CA VAL A 261 -20.44 -11.45 -5.69
C VAL A 261 -19.66 -12.29 -4.69
N ARG A 262 -20.37 -13.14 -3.94
CA ARG A 262 -19.82 -14.15 -3.03
C ARG A 262 -20.52 -15.50 -3.22
N GLY A 263 -19.83 -16.47 -3.82
CA GLY A 263 -20.42 -17.74 -4.23
C GLY A 263 -19.99 -18.19 -5.63
N ILE A 264 -20.94 -18.55 -6.49
CA ILE A 264 -20.70 -19.12 -7.83
C ILE A 264 -21.49 -18.31 -8.85
N GLN A 265 -20.82 -17.93 -9.94
CA GLN A 265 -21.43 -17.29 -11.09
C GLN A 265 -21.11 -18.12 -12.33
N THR A 266 -22.13 -18.66 -12.99
CA THR A 266 -21.99 -19.51 -14.18
C THR A 266 -22.93 -19.07 -15.28
N GLY A 267 -22.49 -19.18 -16.53
CA GLY A 267 -23.15 -18.49 -17.61
C GLY A 267 -22.37 -18.41 -18.91
N VAL A 268 -22.64 -17.37 -19.70
CA VAL A 268 -21.86 -17.05 -20.92
C VAL A 268 -20.93 -15.87 -20.66
N VAL A 269 -21.46 -14.79 -20.10
CA VAL A 269 -20.72 -13.55 -19.80
C VAL A 269 -21.03 -13.09 -18.37
N GLY A 270 -19.98 -12.77 -17.61
CA GLY A 270 -20.10 -12.27 -16.25
C GLY A 270 -19.21 -11.07 -15.96
N PHE A 271 -19.80 -10.06 -15.31
CA PHE A 271 -19.14 -8.88 -14.76
C PHE A 271 -19.34 -8.80 -13.26
N ALA A 272 -18.30 -8.38 -12.53
CA ALA A 272 -18.38 -8.05 -11.12
C ALA A 272 -17.40 -6.92 -10.78
N ASP A 273 -17.72 -5.96 -9.91
CA ASP A 273 -16.69 -5.04 -9.40
C ASP A 273 -15.79 -5.80 -8.41
N ARG A 274 -16.39 -6.59 -7.52
CA ARG A 274 -15.70 -7.47 -6.57
C ARG A 274 -16.23 -8.90 -6.64
N ALA A 275 -15.33 -9.85 -6.79
CA ALA A 275 -15.64 -11.25 -7.00
C ALA A 275 -14.91 -12.12 -5.96
N GLU A 276 -15.61 -12.57 -4.91
CA GLU A 276 -15.11 -13.56 -3.92
C GLU A 276 -15.65 -14.95 -4.23
N ILE A 277 -15.35 -15.46 -5.43
CA ILE A 277 -16.17 -16.48 -6.08
C ILE A 277 -15.40 -17.47 -6.97
N LEU A 278 -16.15 -18.48 -7.42
CA LEU A 278 -15.90 -19.17 -8.67
C LEU A 278 -16.73 -18.50 -9.79
N GLN A 279 -16.07 -17.85 -10.75
CA GLN A 279 -16.67 -17.42 -12.03
C GLN A 279 -16.40 -18.47 -13.08
N ALA A 280 -17.43 -19.17 -13.55
CA ALA A 280 -17.34 -20.18 -14.59
C ALA A 280 -18.21 -19.80 -15.80
N ASN A 281 -18.06 -18.57 -16.31
CA ASN A 281 -18.77 -18.15 -17.52
C ASN A 281 -18.00 -18.59 -18.77
N ALA A 282 -18.71 -19.19 -19.72
CA ALA A 282 -18.10 -19.87 -20.86
C ALA A 282 -17.25 -18.95 -21.75
N ALA A 283 -17.71 -17.72 -22.01
CA ALA A 283 -17.04 -16.82 -22.94
C ALA A 283 -16.15 -15.80 -22.24
N TYR A 284 -16.70 -15.04 -21.29
CA TYR A 284 -16.02 -13.88 -20.73
C TYR A 284 -16.31 -13.68 -19.24
N ASN A 285 -15.24 -13.52 -18.46
CA ASN A 285 -15.29 -13.13 -17.06
C ASN A 285 -14.52 -11.82 -16.87
N SER A 286 -15.11 -10.85 -16.17
CA SER A 286 -14.44 -9.62 -15.76
C SER A 286 -14.66 -9.32 -14.30
N ALA A 287 -13.58 -9.03 -13.58
CA ALA A 287 -13.65 -8.53 -12.21
C ALA A 287 -12.57 -7.50 -11.87
N ASP A 288 -12.92 -6.34 -11.32
CA ASP A 288 -11.92 -5.34 -10.91
C ASP A 288 -11.06 -5.87 -9.76
N VAL A 289 -11.69 -6.55 -8.80
CA VAL A 289 -11.02 -7.30 -7.74
C VAL A 289 -11.53 -8.74 -7.71
N LEU A 290 -10.65 -9.69 -7.97
CA LEU A 290 -10.92 -11.13 -7.88
C LEU A 290 -10.20 -11.73 -6.68
N LEU A 291 -10.95 -12.40 -5.81
CA LEU A 291 -10.47 -13.34 -4.81
C LEU A 291 -11.13 -14.69 -5.08
N GLY A 292 -10.47 -15.55 -5.87
CA GLY A 292 -11.04 -16.84 -6.23
C GLY A 292 -10.58 -17.37 -7.58
N VAL A 293 -11.50 -17.99 -8.32
CA VAL A 293 -11.18 -18.70 -9.57
C VAL A 293 -12.05 -18.18 -10.71
N GLN A 294 -11.43 -17.82 -11.82
CA GLN A 294 -12.10 -17.55 -13.09
C GLN A 294 -11.83 -18.68 -14.08
N VAL A 295 -12.89 -19.17 -14.72
CA VAL A 295 -12.86 -20.19 -15.78
C VAL A 295 -13.71 -19.70 -16.95
N GLY A 296 -13.11 -19.58 -18.12
CA GLY A 296 -13.77 -19.08 -19.34
C GLY A 296 -12.81 -18.91 -20.50
N VAL A 297 -13.29 -18.62 -21.70
CA VAL A 297 -12.40 -18.37 -22.86
C VAL A 297 -11.52 -17.15 -22.60
N VAL A 298 -12.09 -16.08 -22.09
CA VAL A 298 -11.37 -14.85 -21.72
C VAL A 298 -11.65 -14.51 -20.26
N ASN A 299 -10.58 -14.31 -19.48
CA ASN A 299 -10.63 -13.87 -18.10
C ASN A 299 -9.88 -12.54 -17.97
N MET A 300 -10.55 -11.51 -17.46
CA MET A 300 -9.96 -10.20 -17.21
C MET A 300 -10.12 -9.82 -15.74
N GLY A 301 -9.07 -9.25 -15.16
CA GLY A 301 -9.21 -8.60 -13.87
C GLY A 301 -8.18 -7.53 -13.54
N GLY A 302 -8.54 -6.65 -12.62
CA GLY A 302 -7.66 -5.61 -12.11
C GLY A 302 -6.65 -6.18 -11.13
N LYS A 303 -7.10 -6.51 -9.92
CA LYS A 303 -6.32 -7.21 -8.89
C LYS A 303 -6.83 -8.63 -8.74
N CYS A 304 -5.99 -9.62 -9.00
CA CYS A 304 -6.35 -11.02 -8.95
C CYS A 304 -5.56 -11.75 -7.86
N VAL A 305 -6.26 -12.29 -6.87
CA VAL A 305 -5.74 -13.22 -5.87
C VAL A 305 -6.42 -14.57 -6.09
N GLY A 306 -5.70 -15.53 -6.66
CA GLY A 306 -6.26 -16.85 -7.01
C GLY A 306 -5.87 -17.32 -8.40
N ALA A 307 -6.81 -17.90 -9.14
CA ALA A 307 -6.52 -18.57 -10.41
C ALA A 307 -7.37 -18.05 -11.57
N GLN A 308 -6.77 -17.93 -12.75
CA GLN A 308 -7.49 -17.70 -14.01
C GLN A 308 -7.19 -18.84 -14.99
N ILE A 309 -8.21 -19.50 -15.50
CA ILE A 309 -8.11 -20.67 -16.38
C ILE A 309 -8.90 -20.38 -17.65
N GLY A 310 -8.21 -20.30 -18.79
CA GLY A 310 -8.84 -19.88 -20.03
C GLY A 310 -7.91 -19.89 -21.22
N ILE A 311 -8.39 -19.41 -22.38
CA ILE A 311 -7.52 -19.21 -23.54
C ILE A 311 -6.69 -17.95 -23.36
N VAL A 312 -7.33 -16.88 -22.89
CA VAL A 312 -6.70 -15.57 -22.65
C VAL A 312 -6.98 -15.15 -21.20
N ASN A 313 -5.92 -14.93 -20.43
CA ASN A 313 -5.97 -14.45 -19.06
C ASN A 313 -5.22 -13.11 -18.95
N VAL A 314 -5.89 -12.09 -18.43
CA VAL A 314 -5.32 -10.75 -18.24
C VAL A 314 -5.55 -10.30 -16.81
N ALA A 315 -4.48 -9.91 -16.12
CA ALA A 315 -4.53 -9.30 -14.80
C ALA A 315 -3.74 -7.98 -14.77
N GLY A 316 -4.19 -6.99 -14.01
CA GLY A 316 -3.35 -5.85 -13.65
C GLY A 316 -2.25 -6.29 -12.67
N LEU A 317 -2.66 -6.81 -11.51
CA LEU A 317 -1.82 -7.41 -10.48
C LEU A 317 -2.27 -8.85 -10.26
N LEU A 318 -1.32 -9.77 -10.08
CA LEU A 318 -1.59 -11.19 -9.84
C LEU A 318 -0.86 -11.68 -8.59
N LYS A 319 -1.60 -12.39 -7.73
CA LYS A 319 -1.09 -13.26 -6.67
C LYS A 319 -1.77 -14.63 -6.79
N GLY A 320 -1.12 -15.56 -7.46
CA GLY A 320 -1.61 -16.89 -7.78
C GLY A 320 -1.11 -17.33 -9.16
N PHE A 321 -1.96 -17.95 -9.98
CA PHE A 321 -1.54 -18.45 -11.30
C PHE A 321 -2.59 -18.23 -12.40
N GLN A 322 -2.12 -18.20 -13.64
CA GLN A 322 -2.93 -18.17 -14.85
C GLN A 322 -2.55 -19.37 -15.71
N LEU A 323 -3.54 -20.11 -16.21
CA LEU A 323 -3.37 -21.23 -17.12
C LEU A 323 -4.11 -20.90 -18.43
N GLY A 324 -3.37 -20.79 -19.52
CA GLY A 324 -3.94 -20.44 -20.82
C GLY A 324 -2.92 -20.19 -21.92
N LEU A 325 -3.37 -20.12 -23.18
CA LEU A 325 -2.48 -19.86 -24.32
C LEU A 325 -1.80 -18.49 -24.20
N VAL A 326 -2.53 -17.49 -23.70
CA VAL A 326 -2.06 -16.11 -23.51
C VAL A 326 -2.30 -15.69 -22.07
N ASN A 327 -1.24 -15.44 -21.30
CA ASN A 327 -1.34 -14.94 -19.93
C ASN A 327 -0.59 -13.62 -19.80
N ILE A 328 -1.27 -12.57 -19.38
CA ILE A 328 -0.73 -11.22 -19.27
C ILE A 328 -0.92 -10.69 -17.86
N VAL A 329 0.15 -10.11 -17.30
CA VAL A 329 0.13 -9.36 -16.03
C VAL A 329 0.82 -8.01 -16.24
N ARG A 330 0.09 -6.91 -16.01
CA ARG A 330 0.59 -5.56 -16.36
C ARG A 330 1.56 -4.96 -15.35
N TYR A 331 1.40 -5.28 -14.06
CA TYR A 331 2.13 -4.65 -12.96
C TYR A 331 2.77 -5.69 -12.04
N GLY A 332 3.88 -5.31 -11.40
CA GLY A 332 4.64 -6.14 -10.46
C GLY A 332 5.77 -6.93 -11.11
N ASP A 333 6.59 -7.58 -10.29
CA ASP A 333 7.79 -8.31 -10.72
C ASP A 333 7.46 -9.56 -11.56
N GLY A 334 8.33 -9.88 -12.50
CA GLY A 334 8.19 -11.01 -13.42
C GLY A 334 7.79 -10.62 -14.85
N ALA A 335 7.76 -11.59 -15.76
CA ALA A 335 7.45 -11.33 -17.16
C ALA A 335 5.98 -10.89 -17.33
N GLY A 336 5.76 -9.81 -18.08
CA GLY A 336 4.42 -9.27 -18.31
C GLY A 336 3.54 -10.16 -19.20
N PHE A 337 4.15 -11.05 -19.99
CA PHE A 337 3.47 -12.08 -20.77
C PHE A 337 4.16 -13.43 -20.57
N MET A 338 3.39 -14.49 -20.39
CA MET A 338 3.87 -15.88 -20.40
C MET A 338 2.90 -16.81 -21.15
N PRO A 339 3.39 -17.68 -22.05
CA PRO A 339 2.56 -18.68 -22.69
C PRO A 339 2.30 -19.87 -21.75
N PHE A 340 1.13 -20.50 -21.90
CA PHE A 340 0.66 -21.70 -21.18
C PHE A 340 0.44 -21.54 -19.67
N LEU A 341 1.44 -21.05 -18.93
CA LEU A 341 1.39 -20.91 -17.48
C LEU A 341 2.09 -19.62 -17.05
N ASN A 342 1.44 -18.84 -16.18
CA ASN A 342 2.02 -17.70 -15.47
C ASN A 342 1.73 -17.84 -13.98
N PHE A 343 2.64 -17.45 -13.10
CA PHE A 343 2.42 -17.48 -11.65
C PHE A 343 3.19 -16.35 -10.97
N ARG A 344 2.61 -15.80 -9.91
CA ARG A 344 3.19 -14.73 -9.08
C ARG A 344 2.75 -14.92 -7.63
N PHE A 345 3.65 -14.78 -6.66
CA PHE A 345 3.37 -15.04 -5.24
C PHE A 345 3.69 -13.84 -4.36
#